data_AF-A0A937LIY9-F1
#
_entry.id   AF-A0A937LIY9-F1
#
_cell.length_a   1.000
_cell.length_b   1.000
_cell.length_c   1.000
_cell.angle_alpha   90.00
_cell.angle_beta   90.00
_cell.angle_gamma   90.00
#
_symmetry.space_group_name_H-M   'P 1'
#
loop_
_entity.id
_entity.type
_entity.pdbx_description
1 polymer ?
#
loop_
_entity_poly.entity_id
_entity_poly.type
_entity_poly.pdbx_seq_one_letter_code
_entity_poly.pdbx_strand_id
1 'polypeptide(L)' 'QGKPPSEDNIFHMKRELGDIMWYWATACSSLGLDPYEVIHENQVKLEARYGEKFEVQRSEVRKEGDL' A
#
# COMPACT_ATOMS: atom_id res chain seq x y z
N GLN A 1 17.32 9.58 -4.86
CA GLN A 1 18.00 10.79 -5.38
C GLN A 1 17.38 12.00 -4.69
N GLY A 2 18.10 12.68 -3.80
CA GLY A 2 17.57 13.71 -2.88
C GLY A 2 17.27 15.09 -3.50
N LYS A 3 16.82 15.15 -4.76
CA LYS A 3 16.31 16.39 -5.35
C LYS A 3 14.79 16.47 -5.14
N PRO A 4 14.23 17.65 -4.82
CA PRO A 4 12.78 17.82 -4.75
C PRO A 4 12.14 17.50 -6.11
N PRO A 5 10.96 16.84 -6.14
CA PRO A 5 10.26 16.58 -7.38
C PRO A 5 9.81 17.89 -8.03
N SER A 6 9.95 17.99 -9.36
CA SER A 6 9.38 19.10 -10.13
C SER A 6 7.85 18.98 -10.25
N GLU A 7 7.18 20.06 -10.65
CA GLU A 7 5.72 20.03 -10.90
C GLU A 7 5.35 19.00 -11.97
N ASP A 8 6.13 18.90 -13.05
CA ASP A 8 5.95 17.88 -14.10
C ASP A 8 6.08 16.46 -13.52
N ASN A 9 7.06 16.23 -12.63
CA ASN A 9 7.20 14.92 -11.99
C ASN A 9 5.98 14.59 -11.13
N ILE A 10 5.46 15.55 -10.35
CA ILE A 10 4.26 15.35 -9.52
C ILE A 10 3.03 15.07 -10.41
N PHE A 11 2.89 15.81 -11.50
CA PHE A 11 1.80 15.62 -12.47
C PHE A 11 1.81 14.20 -13.05
N HIS A 12 2.97 13.72 -13.50
CA HIS A 12 3.10 12.37 -14.03
C HIS A 12 2.88 11.30 -12.95
N MET A 13 3.48 11.44 -11.76
CA MET A 13 3.28 10.50 -10.66
C MET A 13 1.82 10.36 -10.25
N LYS A 14 1.04 11.45 -10.26
CA LYS A 14 -0.39 11.39 -9.96
C LYS A 14 -1.16 10.49 -10.95
N ARG A 15 -0.76 10.45 -12.22
CA ARG A 15 -1.39 9.58 -13.23
C ARG A 15 -1.04 8.12 -13.02
N GLU A 16 0.23 7.84 -12.74
CA GLU A 16 0.70 6.48 -12.43
C GLU A 16 0.01 5.93 -11.15
N LEU A 17 -0.20 6.77 -10.14
CA LEU A 17 -1.02 6.40 -8.97
C LEU A 17 -2.47 6.07 -9.34
N GLY A 18 -3.03 6.78 -10.33
CA GLY A 18 -4.34 6.47 -10.91
C GLY A 18 -4.36 5.10 -11.57
N ASP A 19 -3.35 4.77 -12.36
CA ASP A 19 -3.24 3.47 -13.04
C ASP A 19 -3.10 2.32 -12.02
N ILE A 20 -2.32 2.51 -10.96
CA ILE A 20 -2.22 1.55 -9.85
C ILE A 20 -3.59 1.28 -9.21
N MET A 21 -4.35 2.34 -8.90
CA MET A 21 -5.69 2.18 -8.33
C MET A 21 -6.65 1.51 -9.31
N TRP A 22 -6.53 1.79 -10.62
CA TRP A 22 -7.32 1.14 -11.65
C TRP A 22 -7.04 -0.37 -11.73
N TYR A 23 -5.76 -0.77 -11.74
CA TYR A 23 -5.39 -2.19 -11.72
C TYR A 23 -5.88 -2.88 -10.44
N TRP A 24 -5.75 -2.24 -9.29
CA TRP A 24 -6.23 -2.79 -8.02
C TRP A 24 -7.75 -3.00 -7.99
N ALA A 25 -8.53 -2.00 -8.41
CA ALA A 25 -9.99 -2.10 -8.47
C ALA A 25 -10.44 -3.17 -9.48
N THR A 26 -9.77 -3.23 -10.64
CA THR A 26 -10.03 -4.25 -11.68
C THR A 26 -9.72 -5.65 -11.15
N ALA A 27 -8.63 -5.83 -10.41
CA ALA A 27 -8.29 -7.10 -9.79
C ALA A 27 -9.36 -7.54 -8.79
N CYS A 28 -9.79 -6.64 -7.88
CA CYS A 28 -10.85 -6.94 -6.91
C CYS A 28 -12.15 -7.36 -7.62
N SER A 29 -12.57 -6.60 -8.65
CA SER A 29 -13.76 -6.92 -9.43
C SER A 29 -13.64 -8.26 -10.17
N SER A 30 -12.48 -8.55 -10.78
CA SER A 30 -12.25 -9.80 -11.52
C SER A 30 -12.23 -11.04 -10.62
N LEU A 31 -11.83 -10.87 -9.35
CA LEU A 31 -11.76 -11.93 -8.36
C LEU A 31 -13.02 -11.99 -7.48
N GLY A 32 -13.98 -11.08 -7.66
CA GLY A 32 -15.19 -11.00 -6.83
C GLY A 32 -14.92 -10.61 -5.38
N LEU A 33 -13.84 -9.87 -5.13
CA LEU A 33 -13.44 -9.41 -3.79
C LEU A 33 -14.05 -8.04 -3.47
N ASP A 34 -14.47 -7.84 -2.23
CA ASP A 34 -14.78 -6.52 -1.71
C ASP A 34 -13.46 -5.75 -1.48
N PRO A 35 -13.22 -4.63 -2.17
CA PRO A 35 -11.99 -3.88 -2.00
C PRO A 35 -11.78 -3.32 -0.58
N TYR A 36 -12.85 -3.07 0.18
CA TYR A 36 -12.75 -2.63 1.58
C TYR A 36 -12.18 -3.75 2.46
N GLU A 37 -12.71 -4.96 2.34
CA GLU A 37 -12.25 -6.12 3.11
C GLU A 37 -10.78 -6.43 2.82
N VAL A 38 -10.34 -6.35 1.56
CA VAL A 38 -8.92 -6.56 1.18
C VAL A 38 -7.99 -5.58 1.89
N ILE A 39 -8.38 -4.30 2.01
CA ILE A 39 -7.61 -3.29 2.74
C ILE A 39 -7.65 -3.59 4.24
N HIS A 40 -8.82 -3.91 4.77
CA HIS A 40 -9.02 -4.18 6.20
C HIS A 40 -8.20 -5.38 6.68
N GLU A 41 -8.22 -6.50 5.94
CA GLU A 41 -7.40 -7.67 6.25
C GLU A 41 -5.91 -7.33 6.27
N ASN A 42 -5.45 -6.52 5.32
CA ASN A 42 -4.06 -6.08 5.29
C ASN A 42 -3.72 -5.15 6.47
N GLN A 43 -4.65 -4.28 6.88
CA GLN A 43 -4.49 -3.45 8.08
C GLN A 43 -4.36 -4.31 9.34
N VAL A 44 -5.29 -5.25 9.56
CA VAL A 44 -5.26 -6.17 10.72
C VAL A 44 -3.96 -6.98 10.75
N LYS A 45 -3.51 -7.49 9.59
CA LYS A 45 -2.21 -8.18 9.47
C LYS A 45 -1.03 -7.29 9.89
N LEU A 46 -1.01 -6.03 9.46
CA LEU A 46 0.06 -5.09 9.81
C LEU A 46 0.00 -4.67 11.28
N GLU A 47 -1.19 -4.47 11.83
CA GLU A 47 -1.40 -4.19 13.26
C GLU A 47 -0.97 -5.38 14.12
N ALA A 48 -1.25 -6.62 13.72
CA ALA A 48 -0.74 -7.80 14.41
C ALA A 48 0.79 -7.88 14.39
N ARG A 49 1.42 -7.43 13.29
CA ARG A 49 2.88 -7.43 13.13
C ARG A 49 3.56 -6.32 13.94
N TYR A 50 2.96 -5.14 13.98
CA TYR A 50 3.62 -3.91 14.48
C TYR A 50 2.95 -3.27 15.71
N GLY A 51 1.78 -3.74 16.14
CA GLY A 51 0.94 -3.17 17.20
C GLY A 51 -0.09 -2.17 16.69
N GLU A 52 -0.86 -1.56 17.61
CA GLU A 52 -1.97 -0.61 17.33
C GLU A 52 -1.59 0.65 16.53
N LYS A 53 -0.30 0.99 16.45
CA LYS A 53 0.18 2.16 15.72
C LYS A 53 1.32 1.75 14.81
N PHE A 54 1.15 2.02 13.53
CA PHE A 54 2.19 1.92 12.52
C PHE A 54 3.29 2.95 12.85
N GLU A 55 4.26 2.55 13.68
CA GLU A 55 5.50 3.29 13.88
C GLU A 55 6.47 2.88 12.77
N VAL A 56 6.89 3.83 11.94
CA VAL A 56 7.84 3.64 10.82
C VAL A 56 9.06 2.81 11.25
N GLN A 57 9.53 2.97 12.49
CA GLN A 57 10.67 2.25 13.07
C GLN A 57 10.45 0.73 13.25
N ARG A 58 9.21 0.25 13.40
CA ARG A 58 8.94 -1.19 13.51
C ARG A 58 8.90 -1.89 12.15
N SER A 59 8.68 -1.16 11.05
CA SER A 59 8.60 -1.73 9.70
C SER A 59 9.92 -2.33 9.19
N GLU A 60 11.06 -1.92 9.75
CA GLU A 60 12.40 -2.40 9.37
C GLU A 60 12.81 -3.72 10.05
N VAL A 61 12.07 -4.17 11.08
CA VAL A 61 12.35 -5.45 11.77
C VAL A 61 11.29 -6.47 11.40
N ARG A 62 11.60 -7.29 10.40
CA ARG A 62 10.79 -8.45 10.00
C ARG A 62 11.14 -9.63 10.90
N LYS A 63 10.15 -10.26 11.53
CA LYS A 63 10.34 -11.56 12.19
C LYS A 63 10.73 -12.61 11.14
N GLU A 64 11.64 -13.50 11.51
CA GLU A 64 12.08 -14.62 10.68
C GLU A 64 10.91 -15.59 10.45
N GLY A 65 10.55 -15.86 9.18
CA GLY A 65 9.47 -16.79 8.81
C GLY A 65 8.15 -16.17 8.33
N ASP A 66 8.09 -14.85 8.14
CA ASP A 66 6.86 -14.16 7.69
C ASP A 66 6.77 -14.19 6.15
N LEU A 67 6.02 -15.16 5.59
CA LEU A 67 5.65 -15.30 4.18
C LEU A 67 4.12 -15.36 4.02
#